data_AF-A0A151AT58-F1
#
_entry.id   AF-A0A151AT58-F1
#
_cell.length_a   1.000
_cell.length_b   1.000
_cell.length_c   1.000
_cell.angle_alpha   90.00
_cell.angle_beta   90.00
_cell.angle_gamma   90.00
#
_symmetry.space_group_name_H-M   'P 1'
#
loop_
_entity.id
_entity.type
_entity.pdbx_description
1 polymer ?
#
loop_
_entity_poly.entity_id
_entity_poly.type
_entity_poly.pdbx_seq_one_letter_code
_entity_poly.pdbx_strand_id
1 'polypeptide(L)'
;MYLIPRNVTARFEFFPGFGWFELAAVSAGALVGLVLYFLSGLFAQPTARFVLFAIPPGLAFFVTKQGPDGKSLLGLMRQWRRWSASQRRYLYVTRGE
;
A
#
# COMPACT_ATOMS: atom_id res chain seq x y z
N MET A 1 23.48 -34.44 -3.50
CA MET A 1 22.44 -33.99 -2.55
C MET A 1 22.26 -32.50 -2.75
N TYR A 2 21.16 -32.05 -3.35
CA TYR A 2 20.90 -30.61 -3.49
C TYR A 2 20.26 -30.12 -2.18
N LEU A 3 20.88 -29.12 -1.56
CA LEU A 3 20.37 -28.42 -0.39
C LEU A 3 19.15 -27.58 -0.83
N ILE A 4 17.97 -28.18 -0.79
CA ILE A 4 16.73 -27.40 -0.82
C ILE A 4 16.67 -26.66 0.52
N PRO A 5 16.76 -25.32 0.54
CA PRO A 5 16.66 -24.58 1.79
C PRO A 5 15.30 -24.91 2.43
N ARG A 6 15.30 -25.29 3.71
CA ARG A 6 14.07 -25.63 4.47
C ARG A 6 13.04 -24.49 4.55
N ASN A 7 13.32 -23.33 3.96
CA ASN A 7 12.50 -22.12 3.99
C ASN A 7 11.79 -21.81 2.66
N VAL A 8 11.72 -22.75 1.71
CA VAL A 8 10.79 -22.67 0.57
C VAL A 8 9.60 -23.58 0.81
N THR A 9 8.72 -23.17 1.73
CA THR A 9 7.32 -23.58 1.62
C THR A 9 6.79 -22.98 0.34
N ALA A 10 6.67 -23.80 -0.72
CA ALA A 10 5.95 -23.45 -1.92
C ALA A 10 4.47 -23.27 -1.56
N ARG A 11 4.12 -22.07 -1.07
CA ARG A 11 2.73 -21.66 -0.95
C ARG A 11 2.24 -21.41 -2.36
N PHE A 12 1.00 -21.79 -2.65
CA PHE A 12 0.39 -21.44 -3.92
C PHE A 12 0.27 -19.92 -4.00
N GLU A 13 1.13 -19.32 -4.83
CA GLU A 13 1.16 -17.89 -5.15
C GLU A 13 0.84 -17.75 -6.65
N PHE A 14 -0.07 -16.84 -7.00
CA PHE A 14 -0.38 -16.54 -8.40
C PHE A 14 0.72 -15.70 -9.04
N PHE A 15 1.30 -14.79 -8.24
CA PHE A 15 2.49 -14.00 -8.53
C PHE A 15 3.25 -13.81 -7.21
N PRO A 16 4.57 -13.54 -7.24
CA PRO A 16 5.39 -13.47 -6.02
C PRO A 16 4.78 -12.55 -4.95
N GLY A 17 4.49 -13.11 -3.77
CA GLY A 17 3.87 -12.39 -2.66
C GLY A 17 2.35 -12.22 -2.75
N PHE A 18 1.67 -12.90 -3.66
CA PHE A 18 0.21 -12.89 -3.80
C PHE A 18 -0.37 -14.30 -3.80
N GLY A 19 -0.88 -14.74 -2.65
CA GLY A 19 -1.52 -16.03 -2.46
C GLY A 19 -3.04 -15.95 -2.36
N TRP A 20 -3.63 -17.00 -1.80
CA TRP A 20 -5.09 -17.14 -1.64
C TRP A 20 -5.70 -16.10 -0.70
N PHE A 21 -5.00 -15.73 0.36
CA PHE A 21 -5.49 -14.74 1.30
C PHE A 21 -5.58 -13.36 0.66
N GLU A 22 -4.54 -12.97 -0.10
CA GLU A 22 -4.50 -11.72 -0.85
C GLU A 22 -5.60 -11.69 -1.91
N LEU A 23 -5.80 -12.80 -2.64
CA LEU A 23 -6.90 -12.92 -3.60
C LEU A 23 -8.27 -12.77 -2.92
N ALA A 24 -8.48 -13.40 -1.77
CA ALA A 24 -9.73 -13.29 -1.02
C ALA A 24 -9.96 -11.87 -0.51
N ALA A 25 -8.92 -11.20 0.01
CA ALA A 25 -9.00 -9.83 0.48
C ALA A 25 -9.30 -8.84 -0.66
N VAL A 26 -8.62 -8.99 -1.81
CA VAL A 26 -8.85 -8.16 -3.00
C VAL A 26 -10.25 -8.38 -3.56
N SER A 27 -10.71 -9.63 -3.67
CA SER A 27 -12.04 -9.93 -4.19
C SER A 27 -13.16 -9.46 -3.25
N ALA A 28 -13.01 -9.62 -1.94
CA ALA A 28 -13.93 -9.06 -0.96
C ALA A 28 -13.99 -7.52 -1.04
N GLY A 29 -12.84 -6.85 -1.13
CA GLY A 29 -12.78 -5.39 -1.31
C GLY A 29 -13.46 -4.94 -2.60
N ALA A 30 -13.24 -5.65 -3.72
CA ALA A 30 -13.89 -5.36 -4.99
C ALA A 30 -15.41 -5.53 -4.92
N LEU A 31 -15.90 -6.59 -4.26
CA LEU A 31 -17.34 -6.81 -4.04
C LEU A 31 -17.97 -5.70 -3.20
N VAL A 32 -17.33 -5.31 -2.10
CA VAL A 32 -17.81 -4.21 -1.24
C VAL A 32 -17.85 -2.90 -2.04
N GLY A 33 -16.79 -2.59 -2.79
CA GLY A 33 -16.73 -1.41 -3.64
C GLY A 33 -17.82 -1.40 -4.71
N LEU A 34 -18.08 -2.54 -5.34
CA LEU A 34 -19.14 -2.70 -6.34
C LEU A 34 -20.53 -2.49 -5.73
N VAL A 35 -20.82 -3.07 -4.57
CA VAL A 35 -22.08 -2.88 -3.86
C VAL A 35 -22.28 -1.40 -3.49
N LEU A 36 -21.28 -0.75 -2.90
CA LEU A 36 -21.34 0.67 -2.56
C LEU A 36 -21.53 1.54 -3.81
N TYR A 37 -20.84 1.22 -4.90
CA TYR A 37 -21.01 1.89 -6.17
C TYR A 37 -22.47 1.78 -6.61
N PHE A 38 -23.07 0.60 -6.70
CA PHE A 38 -24.47 0.44 -7.12
C PHE A 38 -25.46 1.16 -6.18
N LEU A 39 -25.31 1.03 -4.87
CA LEU A 39 -26.17 1.71 -3.89
C LEU A 39 -26.12 3.24 -4.02
N SER A 40 -24.94 3.81 -4.26
CA SER A 40 -24.80 5.25 -4.49
C SER A 40 -25.52 5.74 -5.76
N GLY A 41 -25.86 4.85 -6.68
CA GLY A 41 -26.56 5.18 -7.92
C GLY A 41 -28.00 5.61 -7.75
N LEU A 42 -28.59 5.31 -6.59
CA LEU A 42 -29.92 5.78 -6.23
C LEU A 42 -29.93 7.27 -5.85
N PHE A 43 -28.76 7.85 -5.54
CA PHE A 43 -28.66 9.18 -4.92
C PHE A 43 -27.70 10.14 -5.63
N ALA A 44 -26.75 9.65 -6.45
CA ALA A 44 -25.66 10.46 -6.98
C ALA A 44 -25.49 10.39 -8.50
N GLN A 45 -25.01 11.50 -9.08
CA GLN A 45 -24.64 11.59 -10.49
C GLN A 45 -23.44 10.69 -10.84
N PRO A 46 -23.35 10.15 -12.07
CA PRO A 46 -22.32 9.19 -12.47
C PRO A 46 -20.89 9.73 -12.34
N THR A 47 -20.68 11.02 -12.61
CA THR A 47 -19.37 11.69 -12.46
C THR A 47 -18.91 11.73 -11.02
N ALA A 48 -19.79 12.13 -10.10
CA ALA A 48 -19.51 12.18 -8.67
C ALA A 48 -19.18 10.78 -8.11
N ARG A 49 -19.88 9.75 -8.59
CA ARG A 49 -19.65 8.36 -8.19
C ARG A 49 -18.28 7.85 -8.64
N PHE A 50 -17.88 8.15 -9.88
CA PHE A 50 -16.55 7.79 -10.36
C PHE A 50 -15.46 8.44 -9.51
N VAL A 51 -15.57 9.74 -9.23
CA VAL A 51 -14.61 10.45 -8.38
C VAL A 51 -14.55 9.83 -6.98
N LEU A 52 -15.70 9.54 -6.38
CA LEU A 52 -15.78 9.04 -5.00
C LEU A 52 -15.25 7.60 -4.85
N PHE A 53 -15.50 6.73 -5.84
CA PHE A 53 -15.20 5.30 -5.73
C PHE A 53 -13.93 4.87 -6.48
N ALA A 54 -13.45 5.63 -7.47
CA ALA A 54 -12.24 5.30 -8.21
C ALA A 54 -11.00 6.03 -7.66
N ILE A 55 -11.12 7.31 -7.31
CA ILE A 55 -9.96 8.12 -6.93
C ILE A 55 -9.37 7.71 -5.57
N PRO A 56 -10.15 7.57 -4.47
CA PRO A 56 -9.58 7.24 -3.18
C PRO A 56 -8.85 5.88 -3.15
N PRO A 57 -9.39 4.78 -3.71
CA PRO A 57 -8.65 3.52 -3.77
C PRO A 57 -7.40 3.60 -4.64
N GLY A 58 -7.47 4.31 -5.77
CA GLY A 58 -6.32 4.56 -6.64
C GLY A 58 -5.21 5.30 -5.90
N LEU A 59 -5.55 6.40 -5.22
CA LEU A 59 -4.60 7.15 -4.39
C LEU A 59 -4.03 6.30 -3.26
N ALA A 60 -4.87 5.52 -2.57
CA ALA A 60 -4.41 4.61 -1.52
C ALA A 60 -3.39 3.60 -2.07
N PHE A 61 -3.64 3.02 -3.25
CA PHE A 61 -2.70 2.13 -3.93
C PHE A 61 -1.37 2.84 -4.23
N PHE A 62 -1.41 4.02 -4.84
CA PHE A 62 -0.20 4.78 -5.16
C PHE A 62 0.63 5.15 -3.91
N VAL A 63 -0.04 5.53 -2.83
CA VAL A 63 0.63 5.94 -1.58
C VAL A 63 1.24 4.76 -0.82
N THR A 64 0.65 3.57 -0.95
CA THR A 64 1.06 2.35 -0.24
C THR A 64 1.97 1.43 -1.05
N LYS A 65 1.95 1.53 -2.38
CA LYS A 65 2.83 0.75 -3.26
C LYS A 65 4.29 0.96 -2.87
N GLN A 66 5.00 -0.16 -2.67
CA GLN A 66 6.43 -0.15 -2.35
C GLN A 66 7.25 0.05 -3.64
N GLY A 67 8.24 0.93 -3.57
CA GLY A 67 9.23 1.11 -4.64
C GLY A 67 10.33 0.03 -4.61
N PRO A 68 11.32 0.11 -5.52
CA PRO A 68 12.46 -0.81 -5.56
C PRO A 68 13.22 -0.91 -4.23
N ASP A 69 13.23 0.19 -3.46
CA ASP A 69 13.89 0.28 -2.16
C ASP A 69 13.08 -0.37 -1.01
N GLY A 70 11.95 -1.01 -1.31
CA GLY A 70 11.04 -1.62 -0.33
C GLY A 70 10.23 -0.63 0.52
N LYS A 71 10.43 0.68 0.33
CA LYS A 71 9.69 1.74 1.02
C LYS A 71 8.51 2.22 0.18
N SER A 72 7.39 2.51 0.84
CA SER A 72 6.24 3.17 0.22
C SER A 72 6.36 4.69 0.29
N LEU A 73 5.62 5.43 -0.56
CA LEU A 73 5.55 6.89 -0.50
C LEU A 73 5.14 7.37 0.89
N LEU A 74 4.17 6.69 1.52
CA LEU A 74 3.77 6.96 2.90
C LEU A 74 4.94 6.79 3.87
N GLY A 75 5.75 5.74 3.69
CA GLY A 75 6.95 5.48 4.46
C GLY A 75 7.98 6.61 4.32
N LEU A 76 8.22 7.07 3.10
CA LEU A 76 9.11 8.19 2.80
C LEU A 76 8.62 9.50 3.42
N MET A 77 7.33 9.81 3.30
CA MET A 77 6.74 11.00 3.95
C MET A 77 6.89 10.97 5.47
N ARG A 78 6.66 9.80 6.10
CA ARG A 78 6.86 9.62 7.55
C ARG A 78 8.34 9.74 7.94
N GLN A 79 9.25 9.26 7.09
CA GLN A 79 10.69 9.38 7.32
C GLN A 79 11.14 10.84 7.20
N TRP A 80 10.69 11.54 6.16
CA TRP A 80 10.95 12.96 5.96
C TRP A 80 10.44 13.80 7.14
N ARG A 81 9.20 13.58 7.60
CA ARG A 81 8.66 14.29 8.77
C ARG A 81 9.52 14.06 10.03
N ARG A 82 9.95 12.81 10.28
CA ARG A 82 10.84 12.48 11.40
C ARG A 82 12.20 13.16 11.27
N TRP A 83 12.76 13.18 10.06
CA TRP A 83 14.01 13.84 9.74
C TRP A 83 13.91 15.35 9.97
N SER A 84 12.89 16.02 9.42
CA SER A 84 12.64 17.46 9.61
C SER A 84 12.51 17.84 11.08
N ALA A 85 11.87 17.01 11.90
CA ALA A 85 11.74 17.25 13.34
C ALA A 85 13.06 17.05 14.13
N SER A 86 13.98 16.24 13.62
CA SER A 86 15.22 15.85 14.32
C SER A 86 16.50 16.48 13.74
N GLN A 87 16.39 17.35 12.72
CA GLN A 87 17.54 18.01 12.06
C GLN A 87 18.55 18.60 13.02
N ARG A 88 18.06 19.33 14.04
CA ARG A 88 18.94 19.97 15.02
C ARG A 88 19.78 18.94 15.78
N ARG A 89 19.24 17.76 16.10
CA ARG A 89 19.97 16.73 16.86
C ARG A 89 21.18 16.18 16.10
N TYR A 90 21.09 16.07 14.78
CA TYR A 90 22.18 15.55 13.95
C TYR A 90 23.21 16.63 13.58
N LEU A 91 22.79 17.89 13.45
CA LEU A 91 23.69 19.01 13.13
C LEU A 91 24.63 19.38 14.30
N TYR A 92 24.27 19.09 15.56
CA TYR A 92 25.10 19.42 16.72
C TYR A 92 26.08 18.30 17.14
N VAL A 93 25.87 17.06 16.70
CA VAL A 93 26.80 15.95 17.01
C VAL A 93 28.09 16.05 16.18
N THR A 94 28.02 16.60 14.96
CA THR A 94 29.20 16.76 14.08
C THR A 94 30.09 17.96 14.43
N ARG A 95 29.67 18.87 15.32
CA ARG A 95 30.45 20.07 15.68
C ARG A 95 31.28 19.92 16.96
N GLY A 96 31.32 18.72 17.53
CA GLY A 96 31.99 18.41 18.79
C GLY A 96 33.15 17.41 18.68
N GLU A 97 33.68 17.19 17.46
CA GLU A 97 34.95 16.50 17.21
C GLU A 97 36.02 17.50 16.74
#